data_AF-A0A9Q8Z8A0-F1
#
_entry.id   AF-A0A9Q8Z8A0-F1
#
_cell.length_a   1.000
_cell.length_b   1.000
_cell.length_c   1.000
_cell.angle_alpha   90.00
_cell.angle_beta   90.00
_cell.angle_gamma   90.00
#
_symmetry.space_group_name_H-M   'P 1'
#
loop_
_entity.id
_entity.type
_entity.pdbx_description
1 polymer ?
#
loop_
_entity_poly.entity_id
_entity_poly.type
_entity_poly.pdbx_seq_one_letter_code
_entity_poly.pdbx_strand_id
1 'polypeptide(L)'
;MSDRTTIFFLESYFLGNPNVGPPPPPPPPPPPPPTAMPRRPRRPVTTLVNVLPKTPYDETKEPEGTNHSLEYIGIQRQILEYLGEKAADTLSGVQACHWTNLISLEQNPKAIEPLRLCYYMRSQGFDTYARFEDGYMELYVANPSRLYVGEPSTKTHHEMDTLYWKQCTVTGEVVIRLTPWPSATSRFRGRRNALVPLPQPTDGAAQGLHTRSSDAHSSHSGGDTANNNTANEHTANDHTANDHTANDHTANDHSANSDTVHNQQQQAQPNADVVQQPAPQSLADLIASIQVAIERLHMDANSDAA
;
A
#
# COMPACT_ATOMS: atom_id res chain seq x y z
N MET A 1 20.56 9.43 -82.46
CA MET A 1 20.73 10.59 -81.56
C MET A 1 22.04 10.39 -80.82
N SER A 2 23.05 11.15 -81.19
CA SER A 2 24.41 11.03 -80.66
C SER A 2 24.72 12.25 -79.82
N ASP A 3 24.85 12.05 -78.51
CA ASP A 3 25.25 13.09 -77.57
C ASP A 3 26.77 13.20 -77.54
N ARG A 4 27.24 14.40 -77.91
CA ARG A 4 28.63 14.84 -77.79
C ARG A 4 28.78 15.57 -76.46
N THR A 5 29.45 14.95 -75.50
CA THR A 5 29.87 15.60 -74.25
C THR A 5 31.20 16.33 -74.47
N THR A 6 31.16 17.65 -74.43
CA THR A 6 32.33 18.54 -74.45
C THR A 6 32.98 18.57 -73.05
N ILE A 7 34.24 18.13 -72.96
CA ILE A 7 35.05 18.23 -71.74
C ILE A 7 35.94 19.47 -71.86
N PHE A 8 35.76 20.44 -70.96
CA PHE A 8 36.67 21.58 -70.80
C PHE A 8 37.73 21.24 -69.75
N PHE A 9 39.00 21.19 -70.17
CA PHE A 9 40.15 21.18 -69.28
C PHE A 9 40.47 22.63 -68.87
N LEU A 10 40.34 22.94 -67.59
CA LEU A 10 40.91 24.15 -66.99
C LEU A 10 42.21 23.75 -66.27
N GLU A 11 43.33 23.95 -66.94
CA GLU A 11 44.67 23.92 -66.34
C GLU A 11 44.81 25.13 -65.41
N SER A 12 44.75 24.87 -64.10
CA SER A 12 45.00 25.87 -63.06
C SER A 12 46.43 25.70 -62.56
N TYR A 13 47.32 26.61 -62.96
CA TYR A 13 48.70 26.70 -62.49
C TYR A 13 48.70 27.18 -61.03
N PHE A 14 48.83 26.24 -60.09
CA PHE A 14 49.08 26.55 -58.68
C PHE A 14 50.56 26.88 -58.49
N LEU A 15 50.87 28.17 -58.35
CA LEU A 15 52.16 28.66 -57.85
C LEU A 15 52.26 28.31 -56.36
N GLY A 16 53.09 27.31 -56.05
CA GLY A 16 53.33 26.82 -54.70
C GLY A 16 54.01 27.86 -53.81
N ASN A 17 53.40 28.14 -52.66
CA ASN A 17 53.95 28.95 -51.59
C ASN A 17 54.88 28.06 -50.74
N PRO A 18 56.22 28.26 -50.71
CA PRO A 18 57.17 27.32 -50.13
C PRO A 18 57.27 27.37 -48.59
N ASN A 19 56.31 27.98 -47.90
CA ASN A 19 56.37 28.20 -46.45
C ASN A 19 55.15 27.64 -45.71
N VAL A 20 54.75 26.42 -46.05
CA VAL A 20 53.76 25.66 -45.28
C VAL A 20 54.51 24.52 -44.60
N GLY A 21 54.86 24.73 -43.33
CA GLY A 21 55.35 23.64 -42.47
C GLY A 21 54.35 22.48 -42.44
N PRO A 22 54.80 21.26 -42.11
CA PRO A 22 53.94 20.08 -42.11
C PRO A 22 52.67 20.37 -41.29
N PRO A 23 51.48 20.03 -41.82
CA PRO A 23 50.24 20.27 -41.09
C PRO A 23 50.30 19.58 -39.73
N PRO A 24 49.80 20.22 -38.67
CA PRO A 24 49.77 19.61 -37.35
C PRO A 24 49.04 18.26 -37.42
N PRO A 25 49.48 17.25 -36.65
CA PRO A 25 48.82 15.95 -36.63
C PRO A 25 47.34 16.13 -36.28
N PRO A 26 46.44 15.37 -36.91
CA PRO A 26 45.02 15.45 -36.61
C PRO A 26 44.81 15.20 -35.10
N PRO A 27 43.90 15.94 -34.45
CA PRO A 27 43.59 15.70 -33.05
C PRO A 27 43.14 14.24 -32.88
N PRO A 28 43.54 13.57 -31.78
CA PRO A 28 43.13 12.21 -31.52
C PRO A 28 41.59 12.14 -31.52
N PRO A 29 40.99 11.06 -32.07
CA PRO A 29 39.55 10.89 -32.06
C PRO A 29 39.04 10.96 -30.61
N PRO A 30 37.89 11.61 -30.37
CA PRO A 30 37.31 11.67 -29.04
C PRO A 30 37.11 10.25 -28.52
N PRO A 31 37.38 9.98 -27.22
CA PRO A 31 37.15 8.67 -26.66
C PRO A 31 35.69 8.27 -26.88
N PRO A 32 35.41 6.99 -27.22
CA PRO A 32 34.05 6.53 -27.39
C PRO A 32 33.25 6.84 -26.13
N PRO A 33 31.99 7.30 -26.24
CA PRO A 33 31.16 7.56 -25.09
C PRO A 33 31.14 6.29 -24.22
N PRO A 34 31.36 6.40 -22.90
CA PRO A 34 31.38 5.23 -22.03
C PRO A 34 30.10 4.45 -22.26
N THR A 35 30.25 3.17 -22.63
CA THR A 35 29.14 2.24 -22.83
C THR A 35 28.20 2.37 -21.65
N ALA A 36 26.98 2.84 -21.90
CA ALA A 36 26.01 3.10 -20.86
C ALA A 36 25.78 1.80 -20.11
N MET A 37 26.42 1.64 -18.95
CA MET A 37 26.21 0.47 -18.11
C MET A 37 24.71 0.40 -17.84
N PRO A 38 24.09 -0.80 -17.93
CA PRO A 38 22.69 -0.97 -17.61
C PRO A 38 22.45 -0.34 -16.26
N ARG A 39 21.65 0.74 -16.26
CA ARG A 39 21.35 1.48 -15.02
C ARG A 39 20.67 0.48 -14.12
N ARG A 40 21.40 0.00 -13.11
CA ARG A 40 20.81 -0.79 -12.03
C ARG A 40 19.62 0.03 -11.52
N PRO A 41 18.41 -0.55 -11.47
CA PRO A 41 17.23 0.13 -10.96
C PRO A 41 17.61 0.82 -9.65
N ARG A 42 17.57 2.15 -9.65
CA ARG A 42 17.90 2.94 -8.46
C ARG A 42 16.83 2.60 -7.44
N ARG A 43 17.20 1.83 -6.42
CA ARG A 43 16.33 1.63 -5.26
C ARG A 43 16.12 3.00 -4.63
N PRO A 44 14.89 3.53 -4.57
CA PRO A 44 14.65 4.77 -3.84
C PRO A 44 15.10 4.56 -2.39
N VAL A 45 16.03 5.39 -1.93
CA VAL A 45 16.43 5.42 -0.52
C VAL A 45 15.39 6.25 0.20
N THR A 46 14.27 5.64 0.54
CA THR A 46 13.29 6.21 1.45
C THR A 46 13.67 5.77 2.86
N THR A 47 14.39 6.62 3.60
CA THR A 47 14.56 6.46 5.05
C THR A 47 13.22 6.71 5.72
N LEU A 48 12.46 5.63 5.92
CA LEU A 48 11.23 5.61 6.69
C LEU A 48 11.57 5.89 8.16
N VAL A 49 11.04 6.99 8.70
CA VAL A 49 11.07 7.24 10.14
C VAL A 49 9.81 6.61 10.70
N ASN A 50 9.95 5.45 11.33
CA ASN A 50 8.84 4.80 12.02
C ASN A 50 8.33 5.72 13.15
N VAL A 51 7.03 5.94 13.18
CA VAL A 51 6.36 6.73 14.23
C VAL A 51 6.30 5.93 15.53
N LEU A 52 6.18 4.61 15.41
CA LEU A 52 6.09 3.70 16.54
C LEU A 52 7.48 3.14 16.89
N PRO A 53 7.76 2.90 18.19
CA PRO A 53 8.97 2.21 18.58
C PRO A 53 8.98 0.80 17.98
N LYS A 54 10.18 0.28 17.70
CA LYS A 54 10.35 -1.11 17.25
C LYS A 54 9.71 -2.05 18.25
N THR A 55 8.86 -2.96 17.77
CA THR A 55 8.29 -3.99 18.62
C THR A 55 9.15 -5.24 18.59
N PRO A 56 9.52 -5.80 19.76
CA PRO A 56 10.14 -7.11 19.84
C PRO A 56 9.08 -8.19 19.61
N TYR A 57 8.65 -8.37 18.36
CA TYR A 57 7.79 -9.48 17.95
C TYR A 57 8.66 -10.56 17.30
N ASP A 58 8.47 -11.80 17.74
CA ASP A 58 9.22 -12.97 17.28
C ASP A 58 8.26 -14.15 17.20
N GLU A 59 7.96 -14.58 15.97
CA GLU A 59 7.02 -15.67 15.70
C GLU A 59 7.50 -17.00 16.30
N THR A 60 8.81 -17.16 16.50
CA THR A 60 9.38 -18.38 17.09
C THR A 60 9.07 -18.51 18.58
N LYS A 61 8.62 -17.43 19.23
CA LYS A 61 8.24 -17.40 20.65
C LYS A 61 6.73 -17.57 20.86
N GLU A 62 5.96 -17.78 19.79
CA GLU A 62 4.55 -18.08 19.93
C GLU A 62 4.32 -19.44 20.58
N PRO A 63 3.26 -19.62 21.37
CA PRO A 63 3.00 -20.89 22.04
C PRO A 63 2.81 -22.00 21.01
N GLU A 64 3.49 -23.13 21.25
CA GLU A 64 3.36 -24.35 20.46
C GLU A 64 1.89 -24.74 20.31
N GLY A 65 1.48 -25.11 19.09
CA GLY A 65 0.07 -25.37 18.76
C GLY A 65 -0.67 -24.16 18.19
N THR A 66 0.00 -23.00 18.09
CA THR A 66 -0.39 -21.96 17.15
C THR A 66 -0.11 -22.44 15.74
N ASN A 67 -1.06 -23.15 15.14
CA ASN A 67 -0.93 -23.54 13.75
C ASN A 67 -1.01 -22.28 12.90
N HIS A 68 0.10 -21.89 12.28
CA HIS A 68 0.08 -20.91 11.21
C HIS A 68 -0.77 -21.49 10.07
N SER A 69 -1.98 -20.98 9.90
CA SER A 69 -2.86 -21.39 8.82
C SER A 69 -2.18 -21.07 7.48
N LEU A 70 -2.46 -21.85 6.44
CA LEU A 70 -1.90 -21.58 5.11
C LEU A 70 -2.36 -20.20 4.60
N GLU A 71 -3.54 -19.78 5.02
CA GLU A 71 -4.11 -18.46 4.78
C GLU A 71 -3.26 -17.35 5.41
N TYR A 72 -2.86 -17.52 6.68
CA TYR A 72 -1.99 -16.57 7.38
C TYR A 72 -0.64 -16.42 6.67
N ILE A 73 0.01 -17.54 6.31
CA ILE A 73 1.27 -17.54 5.56
C ILE A 73 1.09 -16.87 4.19
N GLY A 74 -0.04 -17.11 3.51
CA GLY A 74 -0.38 -16.46 2.25
C GLY A 74 -0.46 -14.94 2.37
N ILE A 75 -0.97 -14.43 3.49
CA ILE A 75 -1.05 -12.98 3.76
C ILE A 75 0.32 -12.42 4.10
N GLN A 76 1.12 -13.13 4.90
CA GLN A 76 2.50 -12.73 5.18
C GLN A 76 3.29 -12.51 3.87
N ARG A 77 3.11 -13.41 2.89
CA ARG A 77 3.70 -13.27 1.56
C ARG A 77 3.22 -12.02 0.82
N GLN A 78 1.91 -11.75 0.83
CA GLN A 78 1.34 -10.54 0.21
C GLN A 78 1.87 -9.24 0.85
N ILE A 79 2.09 -9.25 2.16
CA ILE A 79 2.67 -8.11 2.89
C ILE A 79 4.13 -7.87 2.44
N LEU A 80 4.91 -8.93 2.27
CA LEU A 80 6.29 -8.83 1.79
C LEU A 80 6.35 -8.39 0.32
N GLU A 81 5.46 -8.91 -0.53
CA GLU A 81 5.28 -8.46 -1.92
C GLU A 81 4.93 -6.96 -1.95
N TYR A 82 4.03 -6.50 -1.08
CA TYR A 82 3.69 -5.08 -0.95
C TYR A 82 4.92 -4.23 -0.60
N LEU A 83 5.76 -4.66 0.33
CA LEU A 83 7.00 -3.96 0.68
C LEU A 83 8.06 -3.96 -0.44
N GLY A 84 7.99 -4.92 -1.36
CA GLY A 84 8.80 -4.92 -2.57
C GLY A 84 8.39 -3.82 -3.57
N GLU A 85 7.13 -3.41 -3.55
CA GLU A 85 6.56 -2.43 -4.48
C GLU A 85 6.36 -1.03 -3.88
N LYS A 86 6.10 -0.96 -2.58
CA LYS A 86 5.62 0.23 -1.88
C LYS A 86 6.33 0.39 -0.53
N ALA A 87 6.48 1.64 -0.10
CA ALA A 87 7.06 1.95 1.21
C ALA A 87 6.05 1.65 2.34
N ALA A 88 6.55 1.30 3.53
CA ALA A 88 5.71 0.87 4.65
C ALA A 88 4.75 1.98 5.15
N ASP A 89 5.15 3.25 5.05
CA ASP A 89 4.33 4.42 5.39
C ASP A 89 3.14 4.64 4.45
N THR A 90 3.10 3.95 3.31
CA THR A 90 1.98 4.04 2.36
C THR A 90 0.83 3.07 2.69
N LEU A 91 0.96 2.28 3.76
CA LEU A 91 -0.09 1.37 4.21
C LEU A 91 -1.36 2.13 4.59
N SER A 92 -2.47 1.82 3.91
CA SER A 92 -3.78 2.36 4.27
C SER A 92 -4.51 1.43 5.24
N GLY A 93 -5.38 2.00 6.09
CA GLY A 93 -6.26 1.19 6.94
C GLY A 93 -7.15 0.24 6.14
N VAL A 94 -7.56 0.61 4.93
CA VAL A 94 -8.34 -0.28 4.04
C VAL A 94 -7.53 -1.51 3.64
N GLN A 95 -6.26 -1.35 3.29
CA GLN A 95 -5.38 -2.46 2.93
C GLN A 95 -5.11 -3.37 4.14
N ALA A 96 -4.84 -2.78 5.31
CA ALA A 96 -4.66 -3.53 6.55
C ALA A 96 -5.92 -4.34 6.93
N CYS A 97 -7.10 -3.73 6.83
CA CYS A 97 -8.39 -4.40 7.01
C CYS A 97 -8.59 -5.54 6.00
N HIS A 98 -8.24 -5.33 4.73
CA HIS A 98 -8.36 -6.36 3.70
C HIS A 98 -7.51 -7.59 4.04
N TRP A 99 -6.23 -7.40 4.39
CA TRP A 99 -5.37 -8.50 4.83
C TRP A 99 -5.91 -9.19 6.09
N THR A 100 -6.42 -8.42 7.05
CA THR A 100 -6.99 -8.98 8.29
C THR A 100 -8.22 -9.86 8.00
N ASN A 101 -9.07 -9.47 7.05
CA ASN A 101 -10.22 -10.29 6.65
C ASN A 101 -9.81 -11.59 5.95
N LEU A 102 -8.66 -11.63 5.28
CA LEU A 102 -8.20 -12.81 4.55
C LEU A 102 -7.64 -13.90 5.49
N ILE A 103 -7.36 -13.59 6.76
CA ILE A 103 -6.73 -14.54 7.70
C ILE A 103 -7.59 -15.79 7.89
N SER A 104 -8.92 -15.62 7.88
CA SER A 104 -9.87 -16.72 8.05
C SER A 104 -10.86 -16.74 6.89
N LEU A 105 -10.99 -17.91 6.26
CA LEU A 105 -11.96 -18.15 5.18
C LEU A 105 -13.41 -17.89 5.63
N GLU A 106 -13.69 -18.12 6.91
CA GLU A 106 -15.02 -17.91 7.51
C GLU A 106 -15.33 -16.42 7.74
N GLN A 107 -14.38 -15.52 7.42
CA GLN A 107 -14.47 -14.07 7.62
C GLN A 107 -14.70 -13.69 9.09
N ASN A 108 -14.49 -14.60 10.03
CA ASN A 108 -14.60 -14.39 11.47
C ASN A 108 -13.33 -14.89 12.16
N PRO A 109 -12.18 -14.22 11.92
CA PRO A 109 -10.93 -14.61 12.54
C PRO A 109 -11.03 -14.46 14.06
N LYS A 110 -10.40 -15.37 14.80
CA LYS A 110 -10.34 -15.27 16.27
C LYS A 110 -9.52 -14.05 16.65
N ALA A 111 -9.85 -13.33 17.71
CA ALA A 111 -9.16 -12.07 18.08
C ALA A 111 -7.63 -12.18 18.14
N ILE A 112 -7.09 -13.35 18.49
CA ILE A 112 -5.65 -13.60 18.48
C ILE A 112 -5.01 -13.49 17.09
N GLU A 113 -5.70 -13.83 16.00
CA GLU A 113 -5.12 -13.88 14.66
C GLU A 113 -4.92 -12.47 14.05
N PRO A 114 -5.90 -11.56 14.08
CA PRO A 114 -5.71 -10.15 13.71
C PRO A 114 -4.63 -9.47 14.57
N LEU A 115 -4.57 -9.80 15.86
CA LEU A 115 -3.56 -9.26 16.77
C LEU A 115 -2.15 -9.68 16.33
N ARG A 116 -1.96 -10.97 16.03
CA ARG A 116 -0.70 -11.50 15.50
C ARG A 116 -0.31 -10.83 14.20
N LEU A 117 -1.25 -10.72 13.25
CA LEU A 117 -0.98 -10.05 11.98
C LEU A 117 -0.57 -8.59 12.20
N CYS A 118 -1.21 -7.88 13.13
CA CYS A 118 -0.86 -6.51 13.48
C CYS A 118 0.59 -6.39 13.97
N TYR A 119 1.05 -7.32 14.81
CA TYR A 119 2.43 -7.34 15.30
C TYR A 119 3.44 -7.82 14.24
N TYR A 120 3.06 -8.75 13.38
CA TYR A 120 3.86 -9.14 12.22
C TYR A 120 4.06 -7.95 11.27
N MET A 121 3.00 -7.23 10.91
CA MET A 121 3.12 -6.00 10.11
C MET A 121 4.08 -5.02 10.77
N ARG A 122 3.97 -4.83 12.09
CA ARG A 122 4.88 -3.95 12.83
C ARG A 122 6.33 -4.43 12.80
N SER A 123 6.60 -5.73 12.87
CA SER A 123 7.96 -6.26 12.74
C SER A 123 8.55 -6.06 11.34
N GLN A 124 7.70 -5.97 10.31
CA GLN A 124 8.13 -5.62 8.95
C GLN A 124 8.33 -4.10 8.74
N GLY A 125 8.07 -3.27 9.75
CA GLY A 125 8.28 -1.82 9.72
C GLY A 125 7.03 -1.01 9.40
N PHE A 126 5.84 -1.61 9.34
CA PHE A 126 4.59 -0.86 9.28
C PHE A 126 4.28 -0.22 10.64
N ASP A 127 3.76 1.01 10.64
CA ASP A 127 3.33 1.68 11.87
C ASP A 127 1.91 1.24 12.28
N THR A 128 1.74 -0.04 12.60
CA THR A 128 0.46 -0.61 13.10
C THR A 128 0.50 -0.82 14.60
N TYR A 129 -0.63 -0.66 15.29
CA TYR A 129 -0.72 -0.97 16.72
C TYR A 129 -2.11 -1.50 17.13
N ALA A 130 -2.16 -2.12 18.29
CA ALA A 130 -3.38 -2.61 18.92
C ALA A 130 -3.68 -1.83 20.20
N ARG A 131 -4.97 -1.67 20.51
CA ARG A 131 -5.49 -1.06 21.73
C ARG A 131 -6.59 -1.95 22.29
N PHE A 132 -6.65 -2.06 23.62
CA PHE A 132 -7.69 -2.80 24.32
C PHE A 132 -8.46 -1.83 25.21
N GLU A 133 -9.75 -1.65 24.94
CA GLU A 133 -10.63 -0.73 25.67
C GLU A 133 -12.05 -1.30 25.69
N ASP A 134 -12.71 -1.25 26.85
CA ASP A 134 -14.11 -1.69 27.03
C ASP A 134 -14.43 -3.12 26.52
N GLY A 135 -13.47 -4.05 26.64
CA GLY A 135 -13.64 -5.42 26.15
C GLY A 135 -13.50 -5.57 24.63
N TYR A 136 -13.11 -4.52 23.92
CA TYR A 136 -12.80 -4.53 22.49
C TYR A 136 -11.30 -4.52 22.24
N MET A 137 -10.91 -5.26 21.22
CA MET A 137 -9.62 -5.14 20.56
C MET A 137 -9.77 -4.25 19.34
N GLU A 138 -9.00 -3.16 19.30
CA GLU A 138 -9.01 -2.16 18.24
C GLU A 138 -7.62 -2.12 17.59
N LEU A 139 -7.56 -2.23 16.26
CA LEU A 139 -6.31 -2.18 15.50
C LEU A 139 -6.27 -0.95 14.62
N TYR A 140 -5.12 -0.28 14.64
CA TYR A 140 -4.90 1.02 14.01
C TYR A 140 -3.67 1.02 13.11
N VAL A 141 -3.75 1.81 12.04
CA VAL A 141 -2.57 2.29 11.30
C VAL A 141 -2.27 3.70 11.80
N ALA A 142 -1.08 3.91 12.35
CA ALA A 142 -0.66 5.21 12.86
C ALA A 142 -0.41 6.18 11.71
N ASN A 143 -0.85 7.42 11.88
CA ASN A 143 -0.67 8.45 10.88
C ASN A 143 0.64 9.22 11.11
N PRO A 144 1.63 9.15 10.20
CA PRO A 144 2.92 9.83 10.37
C PRO A 144 2.81 11.35 10.38
N SER A 145 1.71 11.90 9.86
CA SER A 145 1.43 13.35 9.89
C SER A 145 1.34 13.90 11.32
N ARG A 146 1.18 13.02 12.34
CA ARG A 146 1.14 13.37 13.76
C ARG A 146 2.39 14.12 14.24
N LEU A 147 3.57 13.83 13.69
CA LEU A 147 4.82 14.40 14.17
C LEU A 147 4.99 15.90 13.85
N TYR A 148 4.16 16.46 12.95
CA TYR A 148 4.30 17.85 12.50
C TYR A 148 3.35 18.84 13.17
N VAL A 149 2.33 18.35 13.88
CA VAL A 149 1.39 19.22 14.60
C VAL A 149 1.92 19.44 16.01
N GLY A 150 2.82 20.42 16.16
CA GLY A 150 3.39 20.84 17.45
C GLY A 150 2.38 21.46 18.42
N GLU A 151 1.08 21.26 18.22
CA GLU A 151 0.07 21.71 19.17
C GLU A 151 -0.14 20.64 20.24
N PRO A 152 -0.14 21.05 21.53
CA PRO A 152 -0.61 20.23 22.64
C PRO A 152 -2.12 20.08 22.53
N SER A 153 -2.57 19.33 21.53
CA SER A 153 -3.99 19.08 21.31
C SER A 153 -4.47 18.18 22.43
N THR A 154 -5.47 18.65 23.18
CA THR A 154 -6.23 17.88 24.18
C THR A 154 -7.02 16.72 23.56
N LYS A 155 -6.99 16.57 22.23
CA LYS A 155 -7.58 15.44 21.54
C LYS A 155 -6.74 14.20 21.76
N THR A 156 -7.42 13.13 22.14
CA THR A 156 -6.83 11.82 22.29
C THR A 156 -6.23 11.36 20.97
N HIS A 157 -4.96 10.93 21.02
CA HIS A 157 -4.13 10.63 19.85
C HIS A 157 -4.76 9.67 18.82
N HIS A 158 -5.69 8.81 19.26
CA HIS A 158 -6.39 7.85 18.41
C HIS A 158 -7.36 8.48 17.39
N GLU A 159 -7.72 9.77 17.54
CA GLU A 159 -8.61 10.44 16.59
C GLU A 159 -7.97 10.63 15.19
N MET A 160 -6.64 10.65 15.10
CA MET A 160 -5.92 10.85 13.83
C MET A 160 -5.44 9.56 13.19
N ASP A 161 -5.36 8.48 13.98
CA ASP A 161 -4.94 7.16 13.52
C ASP A 161 -6.12 6.44 12.87
N THR A 162 -5.84 5.62 11.86
CA THR A 162 -6.91 4.97 11.09
C THR A 162 -7.29 3.65 11.74
N LEU A 163 -8.41 3.62 12.47
CA LEU A 163 -9.03 2.39 12.97
C LEU A 163 -9.42 1.50 11.79
N TYR A 164 -8.79 0.33 11.67
CA TYR A 164 -9.07 -0.61 10.58
C TYR A 164 -9.77 -1.89 11.01
N TRP A 165 -9.74 -2.21 12.30
CA TRP A 165 -10.37 -3.40 12.85
C TRP A 165 -10.87 -3.14 14.27
N LYS A 166 -12.10 -3.55 14.57
CA LYS A 166 -12.62 -3.58 15.95
C LYS A 166 -13.37 -4.88 16.18
N GLN A 167 -12.99 -5.60 17.23
CA GLN A 167 -13.55 -6.90 17.57
C GLN A 167 -13.80 -7.03 19.07
N CYS A 168 -14.95 -7.58 19.45
CA CYS A 168 -15.23 -7.93 20.84
C CYS A 168 -14.35 -9.12 21.26
N THR A 169 -13.59 -8.96 22.34
CA THR A 169 -12.69 -10.01 22.83
C THR A 169 -13.44 -11.20 23.46
N VAL A 170 -14.67 -10.96 23.95
CA VAL A 170 -15.50 -11.97 24.60
C VAL A 170 -16.30 -12.79 23.58
N THR A 171 -17.02 -12.11 22.67
CA THR A 171 -17.89 -12.80 21.70
C THR A 171 -17.14 -13.20 20.42
N GLY A 172 -15.97 -12.61 20.16
CA GLY A 172 -15.28 -12.73 18.88
C GLY A 172 -15.96 -11.97 17.74
N GLU A 173 -17.05 -11.24 18.01
CA GLU A 173 -17.80 -10.50 16.99
C GLU A 173 -17.01 -9.29 16.49
N VAL A 174 -16.91 -9.14 15.17
CA VAL A 174 -16.23 -8.01 14.53
C VAL A 174 -17.23 -6.87 14.33
N VAL A 175 -17.10 -5.81 15.12
CA VAL A 175 -18.01 -4.66 15.13
C VAL A 175 -17.71 -3.69 14.00
N ILE A 176 -16.43 -3.41 13.74
CA ILE A 176 -16.01 -2.49 12.68
C ILE A 176 -15.03 -3.22 11.77
N ARG A 177 -15.44 -3.29 10.50
CA ARG A 177 -14.57 -3.56 9.36
C ARG A 177 -14.58 -2.29 8.55
N LEU A 178 -13.42 -1.69 8.30
CA LEU A 178 -13.35 -0.70 7.22
C LEU A 178 -13.80 -1.44 5.97
N THR A 179 -15.03 -1.16 5.53
CA THR A 179 -15.54 -1.78 4.31
C THR A 179 -14.60 -1.31 3.21
N PRO A 180 -13.93 -2.24 2.49
CA PRO A 180 -13.15 -1.85 1.34
C PRO A 180 -14.10 -1.04 0.46
N TRP A 181 -13.73 0.22 0.24
CA TRP A 181 -14.52 1.14 -0.56
C TRP A 181 -14.93 0.38 -1.81
N PRO A 182 -16.25 0.25 -2.13
CA PRO A 182 -16.70 -0.65 -3.17
C PRO A 182 -15.87 -0.35 -4.40
N SER A 183 -15.01 -1.32 -4.77
CA SER A 183 -14.08 -1.20 -5.87
C SER A 183 -14.87 -0.61 -7.03
N ALA A 184 -14.28 0.37 -7.72
CA ALA A 184 -14.91 1.19 -8.75
C ALA A 184 -15.38 0.41 -10.01
N THR A 185 -15.85 -0.83 -9.86
CA THR A 185 -16.75 -1.51 -10.79
C THR A 185 -18.18 -1.00 -10.69
N SER A 186 -18.52 -0.15 -9.71
CA SER A 186 -19.56 0.86 -9.93
C SER A 186 -19.05 1.80 -10.99
N ARG A 187 -19.34 1.40 -12.23
CA ARG A 187 -19.22 2.23 -13.42
C ARG A 187 -19.99 3.51 -13.11
N PHE A 188 -19.28 4.52 -12.63
CA PHE A 188 -19.45 5.86 -13.17
C PHE A 188 -19.15 5.74 -14.66
N ARG A 189 -20.08 5.12 -15.41
CA ARG A 189 -20.35 5.47 -16.79
C ARG A 189 -20.57 6.97 -16.69
N GLY A 190 -19.52 7.70 -17.04
CA GLY A 190 -19.63 9.11 -17.31
C GLY A 190 -20.79 9.29 -18.28
N ARG A 191 -21.91 9.78 -17.78
CA ARG A 191 -22.62 10.85 -18.47
C ARG A 191 -21.74 12.10 -18.34
N ARG A 192 -20.60 12.11 -19.03
CA ARG A 192 -19.90 13.33 -19.41
C ARG A 192 -20.06 13.40 -20.92
N ASN A 193 -20.74 14.45 -21.38
CA ASN A 193 -21.09 14.79 -22.77
C ASN A 193 -22.49 14.38 -23.27
N ALA A 194 -23.55 14.60 -22.48
CA ALA A 194 -24.78 15.07 -23.10
C ALA A 194 -24.66 16.58 -23.23
N LEU A 195 -24.37 17.06 -24.45
CA LEU A 195 -24.51 18.47 -24.79
C LEU A 195 -25.89 18.93 -24.32
N VAL A 196 -25.93 19.98 -23.51
CA VAL A 196 -27.13 20.80 -23.35
C VAL A 196 -27.37 21.45 -24.73
N PRO A 197 -28.49 21.18 -25.42
CA PRO A 197 -28.82 21.91 -26.62
C PRO A 197 -29.06 23.37 -26.23
N LEU A 198 -28.23 24.26 -26.78
CA LEU A 198 -28.44 25.71 -26.69
C LEU A 198 -29.77 26.02 -27.40
N PRO A 199 -30.72 26.76 -26.78
CA PRO A 199 -31.94 27.17 -27.45
C PRO A 199 -31.60 28.16 -28.56
N GLN A 200 -31.89 27.80 -29.81
CA GLN A 200 -31.91 28.75 -30.92
C GLN A 200 -33.17 29.61 -30.83
N PRO A 201 -33.07 30.93 -30.98
CA PRO A 201 -34.22 31.78 -31.22
C PRO A 201 -34.50 31.81 -32.72
N THR A 202 -35.75 31.55 -33.13
CA THR A 202 -36.49 32.38 -34.09
C THR A 202 -37.88 31.79 -34.35
N ASP A 203 -38.86 32.61 -34.01
CA ASP A 203 -39.98 33.01 -34.86
C ASP A 203 -40.91 31.95 -35.44
N GLY A 204 -42.15 32.03 -34.96
CA GLY A 204 -43.24 32.29 -35.91
C GLY A 204 -44.24 31.17 -36.10
N ALA A 205 -45.41 31.42 -35.50
CA ALA A 205 -46.74 31.15 -36.06
C ALA A 205 -47.36 29.75 -35.91
N ALA A 206 -48.53 29.83 -35.25
CA ALA A 206 -49.80 29.22 -35.62
C ALA A 206 -50.16 27.85 -35.03
N GLN A 207 -51.10 27.97 -34.07
CA GLN A 207 -52.38 27.25 -34.00
C GLN A 207 -52.38 25.75 -33.74
N GLY A 208 -53.22 25.34 -32.80
CA GLY A 208 -53.80 23.99 -32.81
C GLY A 208 -54.09 23.42 -31.44
N LEU A 209 -55.27 23.73 -30.91
CA LEU A 209 -55.98 22.93 -29.89
C LEU A 209 -56.06 21.45 -30.31
N HIS A 210 -55.97 20.53 -29.35
CA HIS A 210 -56.74 19.26 -29.19
C HIS A 210 -56.07 18.41 -28.08
N THR A 211 -56.61 18.38 -26.86
CA THR A 211 -57.52 17.36 -26.29
C THR A 211 -56.99 15.93 -26.22
N ARG A 212 -56.98 15.37 -24.98
CA ARG A 212 -57.31 13.96 -24.63
C ARG A 212 -56.31 12.89 -25.15
N SER A 213 -56.12 11.70 -24.61
CA SER A 213 -56.62 10.90 -23.48
C SER A 213 -55.81 9.58 -23.51
N SER A 214 -55.69 8.92 -22.37
CA SER A 214 -55.58 7.46 -22.14
C SER A 214 -54.53 6.54 -22.81
N ASP A 215 -54.19 5.51 -22.03
CA ASP A 215 -53.94 4.09 -22.39
C ASP A 215 -52.62 3.76 -23.12
N ALA A 216 -51.70 3.02 -22.50
CA ALA A 216 -51.69 1.57 -22.23
C ALA A 216 -51.26 0.71 -23.44
N HIS A 217 -50.48 -0.33 -23.10
CA HIS A 217 -50.08 -1.50 -23.90
C HIS A 217 -48.90 -1.36 -24.88
N SER A 218 -47.87 -2.18 -24.65
CA SER A 218 -47.63 -3.43 -25.39
C SER A 218 -46.15 -3.64 -25.78
N SER A 219 -45.56 -4.66 -25.17
CA SER A 219 -44.79 -5.74 -25.80
C SER A 219 -44.32 -5.59 -27.26
N HIS A 220 -42.99 -5.65 -27.43
CA HIS A 220 -42.30 -6.11 -28.64
C HIS A 220 -40.99 -6.77 -28.14
N SER A 221 -40.85 -8.10 -28.05
CA SER A 221 -40.81 -9.13 -29.10
C SER A 221 -39.78 -8.88 -30.19
N GLY A 222 -38.69 -9.66 -30.14
CA GLY A 222 -38.08 -10.30 -31.31
C GLY A 222 -37.12 -9.46 -32.13
N GLY A 223 -35.84 -9.83 -32.08
CA GLY A 223 -34.81 -9.27 -32.96
C GLY A 223 -33.45 -9.93 -32.78
N ASP A 224 -33.39 -11.24 -33.02
CA ASP A 224 -32.15 -11.94 -33.31
C ASP A 224 -31.48 -11.35 -34.55
N THR A 225 -30.23 -10.90 -34.47
CA THR A 225 -29.31 -11.04 -35.61
C THR A 225 -27.83 -10.95 -35.22
N ALA A 226 -27.12 -12.02 -35.56
CA ALA A 226 -25.73 -12.08 -36.03
C ALA A 226 -24.61 -11.62 -35.08
N ASN A 227 -24.19 -12.61 -34.30
CA ASN A 227 -22.82 -12.91 -33.89
C ASN A 227 -21.78 -12.61 -35.00
N ASN A 228 -20.86 -11.68 -34.76
CA ASN A 228 -19.67 -11.48 -35.58
C ASN A 228 -18.42 -11.55 -34.68
N ASN A 229 -17.89 -12.76 -34.59
CA ASN A 229 -16.57 -13.07 -34.03
C ASN A 229 -15.51 -12.34 -34.86
N THR A 230 -14.90 -11.31 -34.29
CA THR A 230 -13.63 -10.76 -34.80
C THR A 230 -12.50 -11.46 -34.05
N ALA A 231 -11.64 -12.12 -34.81
CA ALA A 231 -10.49 -12.86 -34.34
C ALA A 231 -9.57 -11.96 -33.49
N ASN A 232 -9.31 -12.39 -32.25
CA ASN A 232 -8.24 -11.83 -31.44
C ASN A 232 -6.93 -12.42 -31.95
N GLU A 233 -6.10 -11.57 -32.55
CA GLU A 233 -4.72 -11.89 -32.88
C GLU A 233 -3.95 -12.19 -31.59
N HIS A 234 -3.47 -13.43 -31.46
CA HIS A 234 -2.51 -13.80 -30.44
C HIS A 234 -1.13 -13.28 -30.81
N THR A 235 -0.73 -12.14 -30.24
CA THR A 235 0.69 -11.81 -30.09
C THR A 235 1.29 -12.76 -29.05
N ALA A 236 2.17 -13.65 -29.52
CA ALA A 236 3.05 -14.45 -28.69
C ALA A 236 3.95 -13.51 -27.88
N ASN A 237 3.75 -13.47 -26.56
CA ASN A 237 4.74 -12.90 -25.65
C ASN A 237 5.83 -13.97 -25.45
N ASP A 238 7.00 -13.70 -26.01
CA ASP A 238 8.23 -14.44 -25.73
C ASP A 238 8.46 -14.50 -24.21
N HIS A 239 8.52 -15.71 -23.68
CA HIS A 239 9.02 -15.95 -22.34
C HIS A 239 10.54 -15.85 -22.36
N THR A 240 11.09 -14.66 -22.08
CA THR A 240 12.48 -14.55 -21.65
C THR A 240 12.60 -15.16 -20.25
N ALA A 241 13.37 -16.24 -20.18
CA ALA A 241 13.81 -16.90 -18.96
C ALA A 241 14.31 -15.87 -17.93
N ASN A 242 13.69 -15.88 -16.75
CA ASN A 242 14.15 -15.10 -15.61
C ASN A 242 15.31 -15.86 -14.98
N ASP A 243 16.54 -15.45 -15.29
CA ASP A 243 17.75 -15.99 -14.66
C ASP A 243 17.68 -15.78 -13.15
N HIS A 244 17.76 -16.88 -12.41
CA HIS A 244 17.90 -16.89 -10.96
C HIS A 244 19.29 -16.37 -10.58
N THR A 245 19.43 -15.07 -10.33
CA THR A 245 20.56 -14.56 -9.55
C THR A 245 20.32 -14.86 -8.08
N ALA A 246 21.16 -15.75 -7.54
CA ALA A 246 21.29 -16.04 -6.12
C ALA A 246 21.39 -14.75 -5.31
N ASN A 247 20.52 -14.62 -4.32
CA ASN A 247 20.53 -13.50 -3.38
C ASN A 247 21.66 -13.79 -2.37
N ASP A 248 22.77 -13.05 -2.48
CA ASP A 248 23.83 -13.06 -1.48
C ASP A 248 23.27 -12.51 -0.16
N HIS A 249 23.15 -13.39 0.84
CA HIS A 249 22.85 -12.99 2.21
C HIS A 249 24.10 -12.34 2.81
N THR A 250 24.14 -11.01 2.84
CA THR A 250 25.05 -10.30 3.74
C THR A 250 24.57 -10.49 5.18
N ALA A 251 25.39 -11.19 5.96
CA ALA A 251 25.26 -11.36 7.39
C ALA A 251 25.08 -10.00 8.09
N ASN A 252 24.05 -9.90 8.91
CA ASN A 252 23.79 -8.75 9.76
C ASN A 252 24.69 -8.90 11.00
N ASP A 253 25.75 -8.10 11.10
CA ASP A 253 26.64 -8.09 12.27
C ASP A 253 25.86 -7.66 13.52
N HIS A 254 25.84 -8.56 14.52
CA HIS A 254 25.32 -8.29 15.85
C HIS A 254 26.28 -7.36 16.61
N SER A 255 25.95 -6.07 16.69
CA SER A 255 26.57 -5.18 17.67
C SER A 255 26.12 -5.56 19.08
N ALA A 256 27.05 -6.11 19.85
CA ALA A 256 26.91 -6.43 21.26
C ALA A 256 26.56 -5.16 22.07
N ASN A 257 25.49 -5.26 22.85
CA ASN A 257 25.09 -4.27 23.84
C ASN A 257 26.01 -4.43 25.05
N SER A 258 26.86 -3.44 25.32
CA SER A 258 27.70 -3.42 26.51
C SER A 258 26.93 -2.73 27.64
N ASP A 259 26.49 -3.52 28.60
CA ASP A 259 25.95 -3.04 29.88
C ASP A 259 27.00 -2.19 30.61
N THR A 260 26.66 -0.97 31.02
CA THR A 260 27.32 -0.29 32.14
C THR A 260 26.34 0.61 32.89
N VAL A 261 26.26 0.33 34.18
CA VAL A 261 25.44 0.87 35.26
C VAL A 261 25.89 2.27 35.70
N HIS A 262 24.97 3.24 35.91
CA HIS A 262 24.96 4.08 37.12
C HIS A 262 23.69 4.94 37.37
N ASN A 263 22.92 4.46 38.36
CA ASN A 263 22.35 5.14 39.53
C ASN A 263 22.50 6.68 39.70
N GLN A 264 21.37 7.40 39.82
CA GLN A 264 21.01 8.36 40.89
C GLN A 264 19.89 9.33 40.46
N GLN A 265 18.71 9.22 41.06
CA GLN A 265 18.07 10.29 41.86
C GLN A 265 16.68 9.85 42.31
N GLN A 266 16.59 9.47 43.58
CA GLN A 266 15.36 9.58 44.35
C GLN A 266 15.25 11.03 44.83
N GLN A 267 14.09 11.67 44.63
CA GLN A 267 13.45 12.48 45.67
C GLN A 267 12.01 12.83 45.31
N ALA A 268 11.14 12.64 46.32
CA ALA A 268 9.81 13.20 46.53
C ALA A 268 8.63 12.69 45.68
N GLN A 269 7.96 11.64 46.18
CA GLN A 269 6.50 11.55 46.10
C GLN A 269 5.85 12.54 47.08
N PRO A 270 4.61 12.98 46.79
CA PRO A 270 3.53 12.43 47.61
C PRO A 270 2.34 11.90 46.78
N ASN A 271 1.86 10.74 47.22
CA ASN A 271 0.49 10.24 47.21
C ASN A 271 -0.48 10.77 46.13
N ALA A 272 -0.73 9.90 45.14
CA ALA A 272 -2.09 9.46 44.83
C ALA A 272 -2.02 8.00 44.38
N ASP A 273 -2.70 7.12 45.11
CA ASP A 273 -2.89 5.71 44.76
C ASP A 273 -3.63 5.59 43.43
N VAL A 274 -2.88 5.61 42.33
CA VAL A 274 -3.30 5.07 41.05
C VAL A 274 -2.29 3.99 40.74
N VAL A 275 -2.67 2.74 40.99
CA VAL A 275 -1.91 1.55 40.57
C VAL A 275 -1.89 1.54 39.04
N GLN A 276 -0.95 2.26 38.44
CA GLN A 276 -0.66 2.14 37.02
C GLN A 276 0.01 0.79 36.81
N GLN A 277 -0.78 -0.15 36.29
CA GLN A 277 -0.30 -1.45 35.86
C GLN A 277 0.70 -1.22 34.70
N PRO A 278 1.94 -1.73 34.78
CA PRO A 278 2.94 -1.51 33.73
C PRO A 278 2.42 -2.07 32.40
N ALA A 279 2.60 -1.30 31.33
CA ALA A 279 2.22 -1.74 29.98
C ALA A 279 2.93 -3.05 29.65
N PRO A 280 2.23 -4.08 29.14
CA PRO A 280 2.84 -5.36 28.81
C PRO A 280 3.91 -5.16 27.75
N GLN A 281 5.15 -5.58 28.06
CA GLN A 281 6.31 -5.40 27.17
C GLN A 281 6.51 -6.55 26.19
N SER A 282 5.82 -7.67 26.40
CA SER A 282 5.83 -8.82 25.51
C SER A 282 4.43 -9.32 25.19
N LEU A 283 4.29 -10.01 24.06
CA LEU A 283 3.03 -10.67 23.68
C LEU A 283 2.59 -11.69 24.73
N ALA A 284 3.54 -12.39 25.37
CA ALA A 284 3.25 -13.33 26.45
C ALA A 284 2.62 -12.64 27.67
N ASP A 285 3.16 -11.47 28.06
CA ASP A 285 2.59 -10.68 29.16
C ASP A 285 1.19 -10.17 28.82
N LEU A 286 0.98 -9.78 27.56
CA LEU A 286 -0.34 -9.35 27.09
C LEU A 286 -1.34 -10.50 27.12
N ILE A 287 -0.97 -11.69 26.64
CA ILE A 287 -1.81 -12.89 26.69
C ILE A 287 -2.15 -13.25 28.14
N ALA A 288 -1.16 -13.27 29.03
CA ALA A 288 -1.38 -13.53 30.45
C ALA A 288 -2.30 -12.48 31.09
N SER A 289 -2.12 -11.20 30.76
CA SER A 289 -2.97 -10.11 31.25
C SER A 289 -4.41 -10.24 30.75
N ILE A 290 -4.61 -10.65 29.49
CA ILE A 290 -5.95 -10.90 28.93
C ILE A 290 -6.61 -12.08 29.62
N GLN A 291 -5.88 -13.18 29.86
CA GLN A 291 -6.39 -14.36 30.57
C GLN A 291 -6.91 -14.00 31.97
N VAL A 292 -6.13 -13.21 32.73
CA VAL A 292 -6.53 -12.72 34.07
C VAL A 292 -7.75 -11.80 34.01
N ALA A 293 -7.84 -10.94 32.99
CA ALA A 293 -9.00 -10.07 32.81
C ALA A 293 -10.28 -10.87 32.50
N ILE A 294 -10.18 -11.92 31.68
CA ILE A 294 -11.29 -12.83 31.36
C ILE A 294 -11.77 -13.57 32.62
N GLU A 295 -10.85 -14.05 33.47
CA GLU A 295 -11.20 -14.72 34.72
C GLU A 295 -11.92 -13.78 35.70
N ARG A 296 -11.48 -12.51 35.81
CA ARG A 296 -12.17 -11.51 36.64
C ARG A 296 -13.58 -11.22 36.16
N LEU A 297 -13.78 -11.03 34.86
CA LEU A 297 -15.11 -10.82 34.28
C LEU A 297 -16.06 -12.01 34.52
N HIS A 298 -15.53 -13.25 34.51
CA HIS A 298 -16.31 -14.44 34.85
C HIS A 298 -16.71 -14.50 36.33
N MET A 299 -15.87 -14.01 37.25
CA MET A 299 -16.20 -13.97 38.68
C MET A 299 -17.25 -12.90 38.98
N ASP A 300 -17.15 -11.72 38.38
CA ASP A 300 -18.12 -10.64 38.59
C ASP A 300 -19.51 -11.02 38.05
N ALA A 301 -19.59 -11.70 36.89
CA ALA A 301 -20.86 -12.16 36.32
C ALA A 301 -21.59 -13.22 37.18
N ASN A 302 -20.85 -14.03 37.95
CA ASN A 302 -21.45 -15.01 38.87
C ASN A 302 -21.84 -14.39 40.22
N SER A 303 -21.27 -13.24 40.58
CA SER A 303 -21.60 -12.52 41.83
C SER A 303 -23.00 -11.91 41.79
N ASP A 304 -23.49 -11.49 40.63
CA ASP A 304 -24.81 -10.87 40.48
C ASP A 304 -25.96 -11.88 40.35
N ALA A 305 -25.65 -13.17 40.21
CA ALA A 305 -26.63 -14.24 40.06
C ALA A 305 -26.97 -14.99 41.37
N ALA A 306 -26.33 -14.63 42.49
CA ALA A 306 -26.51 -15.23 43.81
C ALA A 306 -27.18 -14.25 44.79
#